data_AF-A0A9Q0LD74-F1
#
_entry.id   AF-A0A9Q0LD74-F1
#
_cell.length_a   1.000
_cell.length_b   1.000
_cell.length_c   1.000
_cell.angle_alpha   90.00
_cell.angle_beta   90.00
_cell.angle_gamma   90.00
#
_symmetry.space_group_name_H-M   'P 1'
#
loop_
_entity.id
_entity.type
_entity.pdbx_description
1 polymer ?
#
loop_
_entity_poly.entity_id
_entity_poly.type
_entity_poly.pdbx_seq_one_letter_code
_entity_poly.pdbx_strand_id
1 'polypeptide(L)'
;MEYINPEFEKIDLIDFSKSFFQKIEKGFSLKFIQDSIFKINLSIIEKNRNLQKIQFKLKKQIDEKRDGSIRNPKIFIIKITEKSKILNYVTMIYYLYSKSFPLREQILICNSNTKPEDIINFFSIYKYYNEIQENNGSFSLLFSIIHADRLSQKCQNILISETNSIDFFTKIPMIIFEFYQKQEKTFLSSLLQEGKLNIDFEDEINKNLKQIIKCSPIYHQIHVFYSNFTGEGKSFQIRKFCFDFKRKTNNYKYQIIQLNKGTISEMISKLNQITNQLKEKEKEKETIFIHIEFPNKCSIEISDAIWQLTMWGSIENSNPKSSKSLCWNIQSNIILLFEIPNKQEKYQKSKSKSKSKSK
;
A
#
# COMPACT_ATOMS: atom_id res chain seq x y z
N MET A 1 7.13 -20.53 6.94
CA MET A 1 6.95 -19.24 6.24
C MET A 1 5.47 -18.91 6.28
N GLU A 2 5.08 -18.02 7.19
CA GLU A 2 3.71 -17.51 7.27
C GLU A 2 3.50 -16.48 6.16
N TYR A 3 2.46 -16.69 5.35
CA TYR A 3 2.07 -15.76 4.30
C TYR A 3 1.30 -14.60 4.93
N ILE A 4 1.68 -13.38 4.58
CA ILE A 4 0.85 -12.21 4.80
C ILE A 4 -0.31 -12.29 3.80
N ASN A 5 -1.50 -12.64 4.28
CA ASN A 5 -2.73 -12.34 3.58
C ASN A 5 -3.07 -10.89 3.96
N PRO A 6 -2.82 -9.87 3.11
CA PRO A 6 -3.46 -8.60 3.37
C PRO A 6 -4.96 -8.84 3.24
N GLU A 7 -5.73 -8.58 4.29
CA GLU A 7 -7.19 -8.68 4.29
C GLU A 7 -7.78 -7.63 3.33
N PHE A 8 -7.61 -7.84 2.03
CA PHE A 8 -8.42 -7.18 1.01
C PHE A 8 -9.67 -8.04 0.84
N GLU A 9 -10.67 -7.81 1.70
CA GLU A 9 -11.98 -8.42 1.51
C GLU A 9 -12.51 -8.11 0.11
N LYS A 10 -13.18 -9.12 -0.49
CA LYS A 10 -13.89 -9.06 -1.77
C LYS A 10 -14.48 -7.67 -2.00
N ILE A 11 -13.97 -6.98 -3.02
CA ILE A 11 -14.64 -5.78 -3.53
C ILE A 11 -15.97 -6.28 -4.08
N ASP A 12 -17.08 -5.77 -3.53
CA ASP A 12 -18.40 -5.97 -4.13
C ASP A 12 -18.42 -5.21 -5.46
N LEU A 13 -17.97 -5.90 -6.51
CA LEU A 13 -17.75 -5.39 -7.87
C LEU A 13 -19.04 -4.81 -8.47
N ILE A 14 -20.21 -5.13 -7.93
CA ILE A 14 -21.52 -4.86 -8.53
C ILE A 14 -21.94 -3.39 -8.39
N ASP A 15 -21.66 -2.72 -7.27
CA ASP A 15 -22.13 -1.34 -7.07
C ASP A 15 -21.14 -0.28 -7.58
N PHE A 16 -19.84 -0.53 -7.49
CA PHE A 16 -18.83 0.37 -8.04
C PHE A 16 -18.81 0.36 -9.57
N SER A 17 -18.93 -0.82 -10.18
CA SER A 17 -18.96 -0.96 -11.64
C SER A 17 -20.14 -0.20 -12.26
N LYS A 18 -21.34 -0.25 -11.66
CA LYS A 18 -22.53 0.45 -12.19
C LYS A 18 -22.33 1.96 -12.29
N SER A 19 -21.88 2.61 -11.23
CA SER A 19 -21.63 4.07 -11.22
C SER A 19 -20.46 4.49 -12.13
N PHE A 20 -19.37 3.70 -12.14
CA PHE A 20 -18.22 3.93 -13.01
C PHE A 20 -18.60 3.81 -14.49
N PHE A 21 -19.28 2.74 -14.87
CA PHE A 21 -19.70 2.51 -16.24
C PHE A 21 -20.79 3.49 -16.72
N GLN A 22 -21.70 3.93 -15.85
CA GLN A 22 -22.69 4.95 -16.20
C GLN A 22 -22.05 6.31 -16.52
N LYS A 23 -20.94 6.67 -15.86
CA LYS A 23 -20.21 7.90 -16.18
C LYS A 23 -19.43 7.77 -17.49
N ILE A 24 -18.87 6.60 -17.78
CA ILE A 24 -18.24 6.32 -19.08
C ILE A 24 -19.27 6.37 -20.21
N GLU A 25 -20.47 5.81 -20.02
CA GLU A 25 -21.57 5.88 -20.99
C GLU A 25 -21.99 7.32 -21.34
N LYS A 26 -21.79 8.27 -20.42
CA LYS A 26 -22.05 9.70 -20.63
C LYS A 26 -20.89 10.44 -21.32
N GLY A 27 -19.86 9.73 -21.80
CA GLY A 27 -18.74 10.29 -22.56
C GLY A 27 -17.69 10.99 -21.69
N PHE A 28 -17.72 10.83 -20.37
CA PHE A 28 -16.71 11.42 -19.50
C PHE A 28 -15.36 10.74 -19.68
N SER A 29 -14.28 11.53 -19.72
CA SER A 29 -12.92 10.99 -19.75
C SER A 29 -12.60 10.23 -18.46
N LEU A 30 -11.68 9.27 -18.53
CA LEU A 30 -11.25 8.52 -17.36
C LEU A 30 -10.80 9.49 -16.26
N LYS A 31 -9.95 10.48 -16.60
CA LYS A 31 -9.47 11.57 -15.73
C LYS A 31 -10.60 12.26 -14.97
N PHE A 32 -11.66 12.68 -15.66
CA PHE A 32 -12.82 13.32 -15.02
C PHE A 32 -13.51 12.40 -14.01
N ILE A 33 -13.61 11.10 -14.32
CA ILE A 33 -14.18 10.10 -13.41
C ILE A 33 -13.29 9.93 -12.17
N GLN A 34 -11.96 9.92 -12.33
CA GLN A 34 -10.98 9.86 -11.23
C GLN A 34 -11.20 11.02 -10.25
N ASP A 35 -11.19 12.25 -10.78
CA ASP A 35 -11.33 13.48 -9.99
C ASP A 35 -12.69 13.55 -9.27
N SER A 36 -13.75 13.06 -9.93
CA SER A 36 -15.10 13.05 -9.38
C SER A 36 -15.27 12.02 -8.25
N ILE A 37 -14.70 10.82 -8.41
CA ILE A 37 -14.75 9.76 -7.39
C ILE A 37 -13.93 10.18 -6.16
N PHE A 38 -12.76 10.78 -6.38
CA PHE A 38 -11.92 11.33 -5.32
C PHE A 38 -12.70 12.32 -4.44
N LYS A 39 -13.33 13.33 -5.06
CA LYS A 39 -14.11 14.35 -4.33
C LYS A 39 -15.30 13.77 -3.57
N ILE A 40 -16.03 12.83 -4.17
CA ILE A 40 -17.19 12.18 -3.52
C ILE A 40 -16.74 11.37 -2.30
N ASN A 41 -15.72 10.52 -2.46
CA ASN A 41 -15.25 9.66 -1.36
C ASN A 41 -14.65 10.49 -0.23
N LEU A 42 -13.91 11.56 -0.54
CA LEU A 42 -13.43 12.51 0.46
C LEU A 42 -14.58 13.09 1.29
N SER A 43 -15.67 13.53 0.64
CA SER A 43 -16.83 14.12 1.32
C SER A 43 -17.60 13.15 2.21
N ILE A 44 -17.63 11.85 1.87
CA ILE A 44 -18.27 10.80 2.68
C ILE A 44 -17.47 10.58 3.96
N ILE A 45 -16.15 10.54 3.85
CA ILE A 45 -15.28 10.30 4.99
C ILE A 45 -15.18 11.52 5.90
N GLU A 46 -15.13 12.74 5.34
CA GLU A 46 -15.13 13.96 6.15
C GLU A 46 -16.39 14.11 7.02
N LYS A 47 -17.50 13.48 6.62
CA LYS A 47 -18.75 13.44 7.41
C LYS A 47 -18.80 12.31 8.43
N ASN A 48 -17.83 11.39 8.43
CA ASN A 48 -17.79 10.25 9.35
C ASN A 48 -17.31 10.71 10.74
N ARG A 49 -18.26 10.92 11.66
CA ARG A 49 -17.99 11.36 13.04
C ARG A 49 -17.05 10.44 13.82
N ASN A 50 -17.02 9.14 13.53
CA ASN A 50 -16.12 8.21 14.21
C ASN A 50 -14.67 8.43 13.76
N LEU A 51 -14.43 8.64 12.45
CA LEU A 51 -13.10 8.97 11.92
C LEU A 51 -12.60 10.32 12.44
N GLN A 52 -13.47 11.32 12.60
CA GLN A 52 -13.11 12.59 13.23
C GLN A 52 -12.68 12.43 14.69
N LYS A 53 -13.36 11.57 15.47
CA LYS A 53 -12.98 11.27 16.87
C LYS A 53 -11.64 10.55 16.95
N ILE A 54 -11.38 9.58 16.06
CA ILE A 54 -10.09 8.88 15.99
C ILE A 54 -8.98 9.84 15.57
N GLN A 55 -9.23 10.69 14.57
CA GLN A 55 -8.33 11.74 14.14
C GLN A 55 -7.96 12.67 15.31
N PHE A 56 -8.96 13.13 16.07
CA PHE A 56 -8.72 13.97 17.25
C PHE A 56 -7.87 13.25 18.29
N LYS A 57 -8.18 11.98 18.62
CA LYS A 57 -7.39 11.18 19.57
C LYS A 57 -5.95 10.94 19.10
N LEU A 58 -5.75 10.59 17.83
CA LEU A 58 -4.44 10.33 17.26
C LEU A 58 -3.59 11.61 17.23
N LYS A 59 -4.18 12.71 16.74
CA LYS A 59 -3.53 14.01 16.72
C LYS A 59 -3.17 14.46 18.12
N LYS A 60 -4.09 14.31 19.08
CA LYS A 60 -3.86 14.60 20.49
C LYS A 60 -2.75 13.73 21.08
N GLN A 61 -2.67 12.43 20.81
CA GLN A 61 -1.58 11.58 21.29
C GLN A 61 -0.22 11.95 20.69
N ILE A 62 -0.19 12.36 19.42
CA ILE A 62 1.02 12.85 18.75
C ILE A 62 1.44 14.22 19.32
N ASP A 63 0.48 15.12 19.53
CA ASP A 63 0.71 16.48 20.01
C ASP A 63 0.99 16.56 21.52
N GLU A 64 0.29 15.81 22.38
CA GLU A 64 0.53 15.75 23.83
C GLU A 64 1.89 15.15 24.17
N LYS A 65 2.38 14.23 23.34
CA LYS A 65 3.74 13.70 23.53
C LYS A 65 4.80 14.74 23.16
N ARG A 66 4.50 15.70 22.29
CA ARG A 66 5.41 16.79 21.89
C ARG A 66 5.68 17.80 23.01
N ASP A 67 4.70 18.05 23.87
CA ASP A 67 4.83 18.99 24.98
C ASP A 67 5.38 18.30 26.26
N GLY A 68 6.71 18.22 26.38
CA GLY A 68 7.32 18.70 27.65
C GLY A 68 8.19 17.81 28.56
N SER A 69 8.53 16.54 28.29
CA SER A 69 9.40 15.80 29.26
C SER A 69 10.30 14.67 28.76
N ILE A 70 10.28 14.34 27.47
CA ILE A 70 11.07 13.22 26.91
C ILE A 70 11.98 13.80 25.82
N ARG A 71 13.26 13.44 25.80
CA ARG A 71 14.27 14.04 24.92
C ARG A 71 14.11 13.73 23.42
N ASN A 72 13.05 13.07 22.97
CA ASN A 72 12.78 12.95 21.52
C ASN A 72 11.31 12.56 21.18
N PRO A 73 10.31 13.42 21.45
CA PRO A 73 8.91 13.05 21.36
C PRO A 73 8.32 13.00 19.94
N LYS A 74 9.17 13.05 18.91
CA LYS A 74 8.76 13.29 17.51
C LYS A 74 8.95 12.09 16.59
N ILE A 75 9.69 11.10 17.07
CA ILE A 75 9.77 9.78 16.46
C ILE A 75 8.93 8.82 17.28
N PHE A 76 7.92 8.27 16.64
CA PHE A 76 7.04 7.29 17.25
C PHE A 76 7.35 5.92 16.69
N ILE A 77 7.51 4.94 17.57
CA ILE A 77 7.60 3.53 17.17
C ILE A 77 6.24 2.88 17.40
N ILE A 78 5.70 2.29 16.34
CA ILE A 78 4.47 1.52 16.37
C ILE A 78 4.82 0.05 16.17
N LYS A 79 4.61 -0.74 17.21
CA LYS A 79 4.80 -2.19 17.23
C LYS A 79 3.51 -2.86 16.77
N ILE A 80 3.60 -3.64 15.70
CA ILE A 80 2.45 -4.34 15.14
C ILE A 80 2.69 -5.84 15.31
N THR A 81 1.78 -6.52 15.99
CA THR A 81 1.89 -7.95 16.29
C THR A 81 1.43 -8.86 15.15
N GLU A 82 0.79 -8.28 14.13
CA GLU A 82 0.36 -9.01 12.94
C GLU A 82 0.94 -8.36 11.69
N LYS A 83 1.89 -9.05 11.04
CA LYS A 83 2.69 -8.51 9.92
C LYS A 83 1.83 -8.03 8.76
N SER A 84 0.68 -8.67 8.54
CA SER A 84 -0.31 -8.34 7.50
C SER A 84 -0.93 -6.96 7.65
N LYS A 85 -0.96 -6.41 8.86
CA LYS A 85 -1.68 -5.17 9.16
C LYS A 85 -0.84 -3.92 8.98
N ILE A 86 0.49 -4.03 8.89
CA ILE A 86 1.41 -2.88 8.87
C ILE A 86 0.99 -1.82 7.83
N LEU A 87 0.73 -2.23 6.59
CA LEU A 87 0.35 -1.32 5.51
C LEU A 87 -1.04 -0.67 5.74
N ASN A 88 -1.96 -1.37 6.41
CA ASN A 88 -3.27 -0.84 6.77
C ASN A 88 -3.14 0.29 7.79
N TYR A 89 -2.31 0.08 8.82
CA TYR A 89 -2.00 1.08 9.83
C TYR A 89 -1.35 2.32 9.22
N VAL A 90 -0.35 2.14 8.35
CA VAL A 90 0.29 3.24 7.62
C VAL A 90 -0.75 4.04 6.84
N THR A 91 -1.56 3.36 6.00
CA THR A 91 -2.58 4.00 5.16
C THR A 91 -3.53 4.85 6.00
N MET A 92 -4.01 4.30 7.11
CA MET A 92 -4.96 4.99 7.96
C MET A 92 -4.32 6.17 8.69
N ILE A 93 -3.10 6.02 9.22
CA ILE A 93 -2.44 7.10 9.94
C ILE A 93 -2.18 8.28 9.02
N TYR A 94 -1.67 8.05 7.80
CA TYR A 94 -1.53 9.12 6.81
C TYR A 94 -2.88 9.79 6.53
N TYR A 95 -3.89 8.99 6.20
CA TYR A 95 -5.20 9.54 5.90
C TYR A 95 -5.79 10.36 7.06
N LEU A 96 -5.70 9.88 8.30
CA LEU A 96 -6.25 10.58 9.47
C LEU A 96 -5.42 11.80 9.87
N TYR A 97 -4.10 11.73 9.74
CA TYR A 97 -3.20 12.78 10.18
C TYR A 97 -3.07 13.90 9.15
N SER A 98 -2.79 13.57 7.89
CA SER A 98 -2.54 14.54 6.82
C SER A 98 -3.77 14.82 5.94
N LYS A 99 -4.87 14.06 6.08
CA LYS A 99 -6.00 14.06 5.13
C LYS A 99 -5.57 13.82 3.68
N SER A 100 -4.41 13.19 3.50
CA SER A 100 -3.82 12.89 2.20
C SER A 100 -3.26 11.47 2.19
N PHE A 101 -3.05 10.94 1.00
CA PHE A 101 -2.20 9.76 0.84
C PHE A 101 -0.75 10.16 0.99
N PRO A 102 0.12 9.22 1.42
CA PRO A 102 1.55 9.47 1.46
C PRO A 102 2.08 9.77 0.07
N LEU A 103 2.96 10.77 0.00
CA LEU A 103 3.86 10.94 -1.13
C LEU A 103 5.00 9.93 -1.02
N ARG A 104 5.59 9.57 -2.17
CA ARG A 104 6.66 8.56 -2.22
C ARG A 104 7.83 8.93 -1.31
N GLU A 105 8.27 10.17 -1.36
CA GLU A 105 9.40 10.68 -0.58
C GLU A 105 9.17 10.70 0.94
N GLN A 106 7.91 10.61 1.38
CA GLN A 106 7.55 10.55 2.79
C GLN A 106 7.72 9.15 3.38
N ILE A 107 7.90 8.12 2.55
CA ILE A 107 7.91 6.72 2.98
C ILE A 107 9.15 5.98 2.53
N LEU A 108 9.84 5.37 3.50
CA LEU A 108 10.84 4.34 3.27
C LEU A 108 10.27 2.96 3.58
N ILE A 109 10.11 2.11 2.56
CA ILE A 109 9.73 0.70 2.75
C ILE A 109 11.00 -0.14 2.87
N CYS A 110 11.22 -0.70 4.05
CA CYS A 110 12.38 -1.52 4.33
C CYS A 110 12.19 -2.97 3.85
N ASN A 111 13.28 -3.54 3.33
CA ASN A 111 13.39 -4.95 2.96
C ASN A 111 14.85 -5.42 3.13
N SER A 112 15.10 -6.70 2.81
CA SER A 112 16.43 -7.29 2.96
C SER A 112 17.53 -6.66 2.11
N ASN A 113 17.16 -5.86 1.09
CA ASN A 113 18.09 -5.17 0.20
C ASN A 113 18.26 -3.69 0.53
N THR A 114 17.51 -3.15 1.50
CA THR A 114 17.67 -1.76 1.94
C THR A 114 19.09 -1.52 2.44
N LYS A 115 19.74 -0.51 1.87
CA LYS A 115 21.13 -0.14 2.20
C LYS A 115 21.20 1.00 3.23
N PRO A 116 22.35 1.16 3.90
CA PRO A 116 22.64 2.33 4.73
C PRO A 116 22.37 3.66 4.02
N GLU A 117 22.74 3.75 2.74
CA GLU A 117 22.61 4.98 1.96
C GLU A 117 21.14 5.35 1.72
N ASP A 118 20.24 4.37 1.59
CA ASP A 118 18.80 4.61 1.43
C ASP A 118 18.21 5.30 2.67
N ILE A 119 18.66 4.89 3.86
CA ILE A 119 18.26 5.48 5.14
C ILE A 119 18.80 6.91 5.24
N ILE A 120 20.09 7.12 4.96
CA ILE A 120 20.71 8.46 4.99
C ILE A 120 20.00 9.41 4.03
N ASN A 121 19.69 8.94 2.82
CA ASN A 121 18.96 9.73 1.82
C ASN A 121 17.55 10.09 2.31
N PHE A 122 16.83 9.13 2.90
CA PHE A 122 15.51 9.38 3.48
C PHE A 122 15.54 10.44 4.59
N PHE A 123 16.52 10.36 5.50
CA PHE A 123 16.69 11.36 6.57
C PHE A 123 17.12 12.72 6.04
N SER A 124 17.92 12.77 4.97
CA SER A 124 18.28 14.03 4.30
C SER A 124 17.04 14.75 3.75
N ILE A 125 16.13 14.01 3.09
CA ILE A 125 14.85 14.54 2.61
C ILE A 125 14.00 15.02 3.80
N TYR A 126 13.87 14.21 4.86
CA TYR A 126 13.12 14.57 6.05
C TYR A 126 13.64 15.85 6.71
N LYS A 127 14.96 16.00 6.86
CA LYS A 127 15.61 17.19 7.43
C LYS A 127 15.31 18.43 6.57
N TYR A 128 15.47 18.31 5.25
CA TYR A 128 15.13 19.37 4.30
C TYR A 128 13.66 19.84 4.41
N TYR A 129 12.70 18.92 4.52
CA TYR A 129 11.29 19.28 4.70
C TYR A 129 11.01 19.96 6.05
N ASN A 130 11.73 19.57 7.11
CA ASN A 130 11.61 20.25 8.40
C ASN A 130 12.09 21.71 8.32
N GLU A 131 13.23 21.96 7.67
CA GLU A 131 13.76 23.32 7.44
C GLU A 131 12.77 24.20 6.65
N ILE A 132 12.09 23.64 5.64
CA ILE A 132 11.07 24.40 4.88
C ILE A 132 9.84 24.70 5.73
N GLN A 133 9.35 23.73 6.52
CA GLN A 133 8.17 23.93 7.36
C GLN A 133 8.41 24.98 8.45
N GLU A 134 9.65 25.13 8.91
CA GLU A 134 10.03 26.20 9.83
C GLU A 134 9.81 27.60 9.24
N ASN A 135 9.96 27.75 7.92
CA ASN A 135 9.93 29.03 7.22
C ASN A 135 8.56 29.41 6.63
N ASN A 136 7.72 28.45 6.23
CA ASN A 136 6.53 28.72 5.39
C ASN A 136 5.17 28.39 6.01
N GLY A 137 5.10 27.92 7.25
CA GLY A 137 3.82 27.61 7.90
C GLY A 137 3.13 26.32 7.41
N SER A 138 1.97 26.05 8.01
CA SER A 138 1.37 24.72 8.27
C SER A 138 1.00 23.85 7.05
N PHE A 139 1.84 22.86 6.73
CA PHE A 139 1.42 21.60 6.10
C PHE A 139 1.47 20.45 7.10
N SER A 140 0.44 19.60 7.14
CA SER A 140 0.41 18.36 7.94
C SER A 140 1.22 17.27 7.24
N LEU A 141 2.55 17.45 7.16
CA LEU A 141 3.45 16.41 6.65
C LEU A 141 3.66 15.33 7.72
N LEU A 142 3.90 14.11 7.26
CA LEU A 142 4.24 12.94 8.08
C LEU A 142 5.27 12.14 7.29
N PHE A 143 6.30 11.64 7.96
CA PHE A 143 7.26 10.72 7.37
C PHE A 143 7.15 9.35 8.03
N SER A 144 7.44 8.28 7.30
CA SER A 144 7.38 6.93 7.86
C SER A 144 8.43 5.97 7.32
N ILE A 145 8.90 5.11 8.20
CA ILE A 145 9.76 3.97 7.89
C ILE A 145 8.95 2.72 8.16
N ILE A 146 8.77 1.85 7.16
CA ILE A 146 7.85 0.71 7.19
C ILE A 146 8.65 -0.59 7.16
N HIS A 147 8.22 -1.57 7.94
CA HIS A 147 8.89 -2.88 8.09
C HIS A 147 10.33 -2.75 8.58
N ALA A 148 10.57 -1.87 9.55
CA ALA A 148 11.91 -1.64 10.10
C ALA A 148 12.54 -2.94 10.66
N ASP A 149 11.73 -3.93 11.02
CA ASP A 149 12.13 -5.30 11.39
C ASP A 149 12.92 -6.03 10.30
N ARG A 150 12.77 -5.64 9.02
CA ARG A 150 13.46 -6.28 7.88
C ARG A 150 14.85 -5.71 7.61
N LEU A 151 15.26 -4.66 8.31
CA LEU A 151 16.57 -4.03 8.12
C LEU A 151 17.70 -4.93 8.60
N SER A 152 18.82 -4.93 7.87
CA SER A 152 20.08 -5.52 8.36
C SER A 152 20.60 -4.78 9.59
N GLN A 153 21.45 -5.43 10.40
CA GLN A 153 22.07 -4.79 11.59
C GLN A 153 22.78 -3.48 11.24
N LYS A 154 23.50 -3.44 10.11
CA LYS A 154 24.20 -2.22 9.65
C LYS A 154 23.22 -1.08 9.40
N CYS A 155 22.09 -1.38 8.74
CA CYS A 155 21.04 -0.41 8.47
C CYS A 155 20.33 0.05 9.75
N GLN A 156 20.08 -0.85 10.70
CA GLN A 156 19.50 -0.50 11.99
C GLN A 156 20.40 0.46 12.79
N ASN A 157 21.71 0.24 12.80
CA ASN A 157 22.66 1.15 13.47
C ASN A 157 22.64 2.56 12.86
N ILE A 158 22.55 2.65 11.53
CA ILE A 158 22.43 3.93 10.81
C ILE A 158 21.10 4.60 11.12
N LEU A 159 19.99 3.84 11.12
CA LEU A 159 18.68 4.34 11.51
C LEU A 159 18.70 4.96 12.93
N ILE A 160 19.34 4.28 13.89
CA ILE A 160 19.49 4.78 15.26
C ILE A 160 20.33 6.06 15.27
N SER A 161 21.46 6.08 14.58
CA SER A 161 22.33 7.26 14.48
C SER A 161 21.60 8.46 13.88
N GLU A 162 20.90 8.28 12.77
CA GLU A 162 20.15 9.34 12.11
C GLU A 162 18.98 9.82 12.97
N THR A 163 18.27 8.90 13.64
CA THR A 163 17.22 9.23 14.61
C THR A 163 17.74 10.09 15.75
N ASN A 164 18.90 9.74 16.31
CA ASN A 164 19.53 10.50 17.39
C ASN A 164 20.09 11.86 16.93
N SER A 165 20.32 12.03 15.62
CA SER A 165 20.78 13.29 15.03
C SER A 165 19.65 14.30 14.77
N ILE A 166 18.39 13.89 14.90
CA ILE A 166 17.25 14.78 14.67
C ILE A 166 17.17 15.80 15.81
N ASP A 167 17.14 17.08 15.42
CA ASP A 167 17.01 18.19 16.36
C ASP A 167 15.65 18.15 17.08
N PHE A 168 15.68 18.54 18.35
CA PHE A 168 14.53 18.75 19.21
C PHE A 168 13.51 19.73 18.62
N PHE A 169 13.90 20.62 17.71
CA PHE A 169 13.02 21.63 17.11
C PHE A 169 12.21 21.14 15.90
N THR A 170 12.48 19.95 15.36
CA THR A 170 11.80 19.42 14.15
C THR A 170 10.26 19.44 14.21
N LYS A 171 9.57 19.99 13.21
CA LYS A 171 8.11 20.18 13.28
C LYS A 171 7.30 19.06 12.60
N ILE A 172 7.93 18.21 11.81
CA ILE A 172 7.29 17.09 11.12
C ILE A 172 7.40 15.83 12.00
N PRO A 173 6.33 15.08 12.26
CA PRO A 173 6.44 13.78 12.93
C PRO A 173 7.03 12.71 12.01
N MET A 174 7.76 11.76 12.59
CA MET A 174 8.20 10.53 11.92
C MET A 174 7.66 9.31 12.67
N ILE A 175 7.15 8.33 11.92
CA ILE A 175 6.64 7.08 12.49
C ILE A 175 7.41 5.89 11.93
N ILE A 176 7.95 5.07 12.82
CA ILE A 176 8.64 3.82 12.48
C ILE A 176 7.69 2.67 12.80
N PHE A 177 7.34 1.89 11.77
CA PHE A 177 6.52 0.68 11.88
C PHE A 177 7.41 -0.55 11.89
N GLU A 178 7.32 -1.34 12.96
CA GLU A 178 8.01 -2.63 13.08
C GLU A 178 7.03 -3.77 13.36
N PHE A 179 7.24 -4.91 12.70
CA PHE A 179 6.64 -6.15 13.14
C PHE A 179 7.28 -6.60 14.45
N TYR A 180 6.46 -6.93 15.45
CA TYR A 180 6.92 -7.39 16.76
C TYR A 180 6.35 -8.77 17.08
N GLN A 181 7.23 -9.75 17.27
CA GLN A 181 6.87 -11.06 17.80
C GLN A 181 7.35 -11.15 19.26
N LYS A 182 6.44 -11.43 20.21
CA LYS A 182 6.69 -11.41 21.68
C LYS A 182 7.91 -12.20 22.17
N GLN A 183 8.46 -13.11 21.36
CA GLN A 183 9.63 -13.93 21.70
C GLN A 183 10.95 -13.36 21.15
N GLU A 184 10.90 -12.36 20.27
CA GLU A 184 12.06 -11.64 19.77
C GLU A 184 12.11 -10.25 20.44
N LYS A 185 13.22 -9.95 21.12
CA LYS A 185 13.49 -8.56 21.52
C LYS A 185 13.72 -7.76 20.23
N THR A 186 12.80 -6.88 19.85
CA THR A 186 13.07 -5.96 18.73
C THR A 186 14.10 -4.93 19.16
N PHE A 187 15.28 -5.02 18.54
CA PHE A 187 16.49 -4.23 18.86
C PHE A 187 16.24 -2.71 18.88
N LEU A 188 15.46 -2.18 17.94
CA LEU A 188 15.19 -0.74 17.80
C LEU A 188 14.45 -0.16 19.02
N SER A 189 13.51 -0.91 19.57
CA SER A 189 12.67 -0.46 20.68
C SER A 189 13.38 -0.31 22.02
N SER A 190 14.42 -1.10 22.25
CA SER A 190 15.26 -0.95 23.43
C SER A 190 16.24 0.22 23.35
N LEU A 191 16.47 0.78 22.16
CA LEU A 191 17.55 1.72 21.88
C LEU A 191 17.06 3.14 21.55
N LEU A 192 15.85 3.29 21.04
CA LEU A 192 15.22 4.59 20.84
C LEU A 192 14.36 4.94 22.06
N GLN A 193 14.51 6.15 22.63
CA GLN A 193 13.63 6.60 23.72
C GLN A 193 12.19 6.71 23.21
N GLU A 194 11.37 5.69 23.51
CA GLU A 194 10.13 5.44 22.79
C GLU A 194 8.99 6.40 23.16
N GLY A 195 8.48 7.14 22.17
CA GLY A 195 7.08 7.54 22.14
C GLY A 195 6.21 6.38 21.64
N LYS A 196 5.80 5.44 22.50
CA LYS A 196 4.90 4.35 22.07
C LYS A 196 3.49 4.89 21.77
N LEU A 197 3.02 4.80 20.52
CA LEU A 197 1.62 5.08 20.19
C LEU A 197 0.80 3.80 20.43
N ASN A 198 -0.14 3.85 21.38
CA ASN A 198 -1.12 2.78 21.56
C ASN A 198 -2.26 3.02 20.57
N ILE A 199 -2.38 2.16 19.56
CA ILE A 199 -3.43 2.25 18.56
C ILE A 199 -4.58 1.33 18.98
N ASP A 200 -5.45 1.83 19.85
CA ASP A 200 -6.61 1.08 20.36
C ASP A 200 -7.82 1.11 19.40
N PHE A 201 -7.59 1.41 18.11
CA PHE A 201 -8.66 1.64 17.12
C PHE A 201 -8.69 0.57 16.02
N GLU A 202 -8.06 -0.59 16.24
CA GLU A 202 -7.87 -1.66 15.24
C GLU A 202 -9.16 -2.05 14.50
N ASP A 203 -10.26 -2.20 15.24
CA ASP A 203 -11.57 -2.53 14.69
C ASP A 203 -12.11 -1.42 13.78
N GLU A 204 -11.89 -0.16 14.14
CA GLU A 204 -12.25 0.98 13.31
C GLU A 204 -11.34 1.15 12.10
N ILE A 205 -10.06 0.76 12.18
CA ILE A 205 -9.17 0.66 11.01
C ILE A 205 -9.80 -0.28 10.01
N ASN A 206 -10.10 -1.51 10.41
CA ASN A 206 -10.59 -2.54 9.50
C ASN A 206 -11.96 -2.17 8.91
N LYS A 207 -12.84 -1.53 9.70
CA LYS A 207 -14.15 -1.05 9.22
C LYS A 207 -14.04 0.07 8.19
N ASN A 208 -13.11 1.00 8.34
CA ASN A 208 -13.03 2.20 7.50
C ASN A 208 -11.94 2.14 6.42
N LEU A 209 -10.98 1.23 6.51
CA LEU A 209 -9.85 1.11 5.57
C LEU A 209 -10.32 1.01 4.13
N LYS A 210 -11.39 0.26 3.86
CA LYS A 210 -11.97 0.16 2.51
C LYS A 210 -12.45 1.51 1.98
N GLN A 211 -13.08 2.32 2.83
CA GLN A 211 -13.56 3.65 2.43
C GLN A 211 -12.37 4.58 2.21
N ILE A 212 -11.37 4.51 3.10
CA ILE A 212 -10.13 5.29 2.99
C ILE A 212 -9.43 4.95 1.68
N ILE A 213 -9.13 3.67 1.40
CA ILE A 213 -8.46 3.25 0.16
C ILE A 213 -9.24 3.71 -1.09
N LYS A 214 -10.58 3.73 -1.05
CA LYS A 214 -11.41 4.27 -2.15
C LYS A 214 -11.16 5.77 -2.42
N CYS A 215 -10.60 6.51 -1.47
CA CYS A 215 -10.20 7.91 -1.68
C CYS A 215 -8.86 8.03 -2.43
N SER A 216 -8.13 6.96 -2.68
CA SER A 216 -6.87 7.08 -3.43
C SER A 216 -7.15 7.60 -4.85
N PRO A 217 -6.32 8.54 -5.37
CA PRO A 217 -6.51 9.14 -6.69
C PRO A 217 -6.39 8.14 -7.86
N ILE A 218 -5.97 6.91 -7.57
CA ILE A 218 -5.69 5.84 -8.54
C ILE A 218 -6.39 4.54 -8.17
N TYR A 219 -7.22 4.55 -7.12
CA TYR A 219 -7.95 3.38 -6.65
C TYR A 219 -8.75 2.69 -7.76
N HIS A 220 -9.43 3.46 -8.61
CA HIS A 220 -10.23 2.95 -9.73
C HIS A 220 -9.39 2.38 -10.89
N GLN A 221 -8.07 2.52 -10.85
CA GLN A 221 -7.18 1.91 -11.84
C GLN A 221 -6.62 0.57 -11.37
N ILE A 222 -6.87 0.15 -10.12
CA ILE A 222 -6.28 -1.04 -9.54
C ILE A 222 -7.38 -1.94 -9.00
N HIS A 223 -7.48 -3.13 -9.57
CA HIS A 223 -8.43 -4.14 -9.13
C HIS A 223 -7.69 -5.40 -8.77
N VAL A 224 -8.05 -6.01 -7.64
CA VAL A 224 -7.44 -7.25 -7.19
C VAL A 224 -8.50 -8.35 -7.11
N PHE A 225 -8.17 -9.49 -7.71
CA PHE A 225 -9.01 -10.67 -7.82
C PHE A 225 -8.34 -11.82 -7.06
N TYR A 226 -9.00 -12.27 -6.00
CA TYR A 226 -8.56 -13.38 -5.17
C TYR A 226 -9.48 -14.58 -5.35
N SER A 227 -8.93 -15.78 -5.25
CA SER A 227 -9.70 -17.01 -5.14
C SER A 227 -8.92 -18.04 -4.34
N ASN A 228 -9.65 -18.86 -3.60
CA ASN A 228 -9.08 -19.82 -2.64
C ASN A 228 -8.49 -21.04 -3.36
N PHE A 229 -8.94 -21.32 -4.58
CA PHE A 229 -8.47 -22.43 -5.40
C PHE A 229 -8.12 -22.01 -6.83
N THR A 230 -7.20 -22.73 -7.45
CA THR A 230 -6.94 -22.64 -8.89
C THR A 230 -8.16 -23.12 -9.67
N GLY A 231 -8.52 -22.43 -10.76
CA GLY A 231 -9.64 -22.82 -11.62
C GLY A 231 -11.01 -22.31 -11.19
N GLU A 232 -11.12 -21.45 -10.17
CA GLU A 232 -12.40 -20.84 -9.73
C GLU A 232 -12.89 -19.70 -10.65
N GLY A 233 -12.32 -19.56 -11.84
CA GLY A 233 -12.77 -18.58 -12.83
C GLY A 233 -12.31 -17.14 -12.58
N LYS A 234 -11.21 -16.88 -11.86
CA LYS A 234 -10.64 -15.52 -11.72
C LYS A 234 -10.39 -14.87 -13.09
N SER A 235 -9.67 -15.57 -13.97
CA SER A 235 -9.40 -15.09 -15.32
C SER A 235 -10.69 -14.91 -16.13
N PHE A 236 -11.73 -15.71 -15.86
CA PHE A 236 -13.06 -15.50 -16.47
C PHE A 236 -13.74 -14.24 -15.94
N GLN A 237 -13.71 -13.98 -14.62
CA GLN A 237 -14.26 -12.75 -14.02
C GLN A 237 -13.53 -11.50 -14.54
N ILE A 238 -12.22 -11.56 -14.66
CA ILE A 238 -11.39 -10.48 -15.22
C ILE A 238 -11.74 -10.24 -16.68
N ARG A 239 -11.80 -11.30 -17.50
CA ARG A 239 -12.20 -11.18 -18.91
C ARG A 239 -13.63 -10.65 -19.05
N LYS A 240 -14.55 -11.08 -18.19
CA LYS A 240 -15.93 -10.57 -18.16
C LYS A 240 -15.97 -9.09 -17.80
N PHE A 241 -15.22 -8.66 -16.79
CA PHE A 241 -15.08 -7.24 -16.42
C PHE A 241 -14.58 -6.39 -17.61
N CYS A 242 -13.54 -6.85 -18.30
CA CYS A 242 -13.04 -6.21 -19.51
C CYS A 242 -14.05 -6.23 -20.67
N PHE A 243 -14.79 -7.33 -20.84
CA PHE A 243 -15.80 -7.47 -21.88
C PHE A 243 -17.01 -6.56 -21.64
N ASP A 244 -17.45 -6.41 -20.40
CA ASP A 244 -18.52 -5.48 -20.04
C ASP A 244 -18.08 -4.02 -20.31
N PHE A 245 -16.78 -3.70 -20.17
CA PHE A 245 -16.21 -2.44 -20.63
C PHE A 245 -16.20 -2.31 -22.16
N LYS A 246 -15.81 -3.36 -22.89
CA LYS A 246 -15.86 -3.40 -24.37
C LYS A 246 -17.24 -3.06 -24.91
N ARG A 247 -18.29 -3.62 -24.32
CA ARG A 247 -19.67 -3.36 -24.79
C ARG A 247 -20.06 -1.89 -24.69
N LYS A 248 -19.40 -1.12 -23.84
CA LYS A 248 -19.68 0.29 -23.56
C LYS A 248 -18.72 1.24 -24.26
N THR A 249 -17.51 0.78 -24.60
CA THR A 249 -16.51 1.60 -25.31
C THR A 249 -15.82 0.78 -26.40
N ASN A 250 -15.73 1.35 -27.61
CA ASN A 250 -15.07 0.69 -28.74
C ASN A 250 -13.54 0.84 -28.73
N ASN A 251 -12.97 1.56 -27.76
CA ASN A 251 -11.56 1.95 -27.77
C ASN A 251 -10.84 1.45 -26.52
N TYR A 252 -10.56 0.14 -26.50
CA TYR A 252 -9.84 -0.50 -25.40
C TYR A 252 -8.88 -1.58 -25.89
N LYS A 253 -7.81 -1.77 -25.12
CA LYS A 253 -6.83 -2.84 -25.28
C LYS A 253 -6.80 -3.72 -24.05
N TYR A 254 -6.63 -5.02 -24.24
CA TYR A 254 -6.43 -5.99 -23.16
C TYR A 254 -5.08 -6.68 -23.34
N GLN A 255 -4.28 -6.71 -22.29
CA GLN A 255 -2.96 -7.33 -22.24
C GLN A 255 -2.87 -8.24 -21.02
N ILE A 256 -2.16 -9.36 -21.14
CA ILE A 256 -1.92 -10.29 -20.05
C ILE A 256 -0.41 -10.35 -19.78
N ILE A 257 -0.05 -10.21 -18.51
CA ILE A 257 1.28 -10.42 -17.95
C ILE A 257 1.19 -11.61 -17.02
N GLN A 258 1.84 -12.71 -17.38
CA GLN A 258 2.01 -13.83 -16.45
C GLN A 258 3.34 -13.66 -15.71
N LEU A 259 3.33 -13.60 -14.37
CA LEU A 259 4.55 -13.58 -13.56
C LEU A 259 4.96 -15.03 -13.24
N ASN A 260 6.22 -15.37 -13.54
CA ASN A 260 6.75 -16.70 -13.34
C ASN A 260 7.48 -16.83 -12.00
N LYS A 261 8.22 -15.79 -11.61
CA LYS A 261 8.99 -15.73 -10.35
C LYS A 261 8.23 -15.00 -9.24
N GLY A 262 7.23 -14.19 -9.60
CA GLY A 262 6.42 -13.45 -8.63
C GLY A 262 7.25 -12.43 -7.85
N THR A 263 8.19 -11.75 -8.53
CA THR A 263 9.08 -10.73 -7.94
C THR A 263 8.73 -9.34 -8.47
N ILE A 264 9.00 -8.29 -7.68
CA ILE A 264 8.81 -6.89 -8.11
C ILE A 264 9.61 -6.58 -9.38
N SER A 265 10.86 -7.04 -9.45
CA SER A 265 11.73 -6.83 -10.61
C SER A 265 11.12 -7.37 -11.92
N GLU A 266 10.58 -8.59 -11.86
CA GLU A 266 9.90 -9.20 -13.01
C GLU A 266 8.66 -8.41 -13.42
N MET A 267 7.86 -7.98 -12.43
CA MET A 267 6.66 -7.19 -12.66
C MET A 267 6.98 -5.85 -13.34
N ILE A 268 7.95 -5.10 -12.83
CA ILE A 268 8.37 -3.81 -13.41
C ILE A 268 8.93 -3.99 -14.81
N SER A 269 9.72 -5.03 -15.05
CA SER A 269 10.29 -5.31 -16.37
C SER A 269 9.20 -5.56 -17.42
N LYS A 270 8.22 -6.43 -17.10
CA LYS A 270 7.11 -6.74 -18.02
C LYS A 270 6.16 -5.55 -18.22
N LEU A 271 5.91 -4.76 -17.19
CA LEU A 271 5.13 -3.52 -17.29
C LEU A 271 5.81 -2.50 -18.20
N ASN A 272 7.11 -2.27 -18.03
CA ASN A 272 7.88 -1.37 -18.91
C ASN A 272 7.89 -1.85 -20.37
N GLN A 273 8.01 -3.17 -20.61
CA GLN A 273 7.94 -3.73 -21.95
C GLN A 273 6.60 -3.42 -22.62
N ILE A 274 5.47 -3.60 -21.92
CA ILE A 274 4.15 -3.29 -22.43
C ILE A 274 4.00 -1.78 -22.67
N THR A 275 4.35 -0.94 -21.70
CA THR A 275 4.26 0.52 -21.85
C THR A 275 5.06 1.03 -23.06
N ASN A 276 6.25 0.48 -23.32
CA ASN A 276 7.04 0.85 -24.50
C ASN A 276 6.37 0.42 -25.82
N GLN A 277 5.81 -0.80 -25.87
CA GLN A 277 5.04 -1.27 -27.04
C GLN A 277 3.77 -0.45 -27.29
N LEU A 278 3.22 0.16 -26.24
CA LEU A 278 2.04 1.03 -26.32
C LEU A 278 2.40 2.41 -26.84
N LYS A 279 3.50 3.02 -26.34
CA LYS A 279 3.97 4.33 -26.80
C LYS A 279 4.21 4.41 -28.31
N GLU A 280 4.66 3.33 -28.93
CA GLU A 280 4.88 3.25 -30.38
C GLU A 280 3.58 3.19 -31.20
N LYS A 281 2.43 2.95 -30.57
CA LYS A 281 1.15 2.65 -31.23
C LYS A 281 -0.02 3.53 -30.77
N GLU A 282 0.15 4.36 -29.75
CA GLU A 282 -0.97 4.99 -29.06
C GLU A 282 -1.56 6.21 -29.80
N LYS A 283 -2.88 6.13 -30.02
CA LYS A 283 -3.77 7.30 -30.05
C LYS A 283 -4.20 7.55 -28.60
N GLU A 284 -4.05 8.78 -28.09
CA GLU A 284 -4.29 9.21 -26.67
C GLU A 284 -5.66 8.84 -26.03
N LYS A 285 -6.56 8.15 -26.73
CA LYS A 285 -7.94 7.88 -26.27
C LYS A 285 -8.20 6.42 -25.87
N GLU A 286 -7.24 5.50 -26.01
CA GLU A 286 -7.47 4.07 -25.76
C GLU A 286 -7.28 3.71 -24.26
N THR A 287 -8.27 3.02 -23.67
CA THR A 287 -8.15 2.48 -22.30
C THR A 287 -7.49 1.12 -22.32
N ILE A 288 -6.50 0.89 -21.46
CA ILE A 288 -5.64 -0.30 -21.52
C ILE A 288 -5.78 -1.10 -20.24
N PHE A 289 -6.32 -2.29 -20.35
CA PHE A 289 -6.39 -3.26 -19.26
C PHE A 289 -5.16 -4.15 -19.28
N ILE A 290 -4.41 -4.15 -18.18
CA ILE A 290 -3.26 -5.03 -17.98
C ILE A 290 -3.63 -6.02 -16.88
N HIS A 291 -3.88 -7.26 -17.28
CA HIS A 291 -4.10 -8.39 -16.40
C HIS A 291 -2.76 -8.97 -15.94
N ILE A 292 -2.47 -8.94 -14.64
CA ILE A 292 -1.24 -9.46 -14.04
C ILE A 292 -1.57 -10.73 -13.26
N GLU A 293 -1.14 -11.88 -13.78
CA GLU A 293 -1.33 -13.19 -13.19
C GLU A 293 -0.14 -13.53 -12.28
N PHE A 294 -0.40 -13.74 -10.99
CA PHE A 294 0.62 -14.10 -10.02
C PHE A 294 0.75 -15.62 -9.88
N PRO A 295 1.99 -16.13 -9.71
CA PRO A 295 2.19 -17.53 -9.40
C PRO A 295 1.72 -17.84 -7.97
N ASN A 296 1.49 -19.13 -7.67
CA ASN A 296 1.07 -19.59 -6.33
C ASN A 296 2.02 -19.20 -5.20
N LYS A 297 3.28 -18.91 -5.52
CA LYS A 297 4.29 -18.43 -4.57
C LYS A 297 4.86 -17.12 -5.08
N CYS A 298 4.66 -16.06 -4.33
CA CYS A 298 5.16 -14.72 -4.65
C CYS A 298 6.15 -14.26 -3.58
N SER A 299 6.98 -13.27 -3.94
CA SER A 299 7.82 -12.59 -2.97
C SER A 299 6.95 -11.82 -1.97
N ILE A 300 7.42 -11.71 -0.72
CA ILE A 300 6.66 -11.05 0.36
C ILE A 300 6.45 -9.56 0.09
N GLU A 301 7.29 -8.97 -0.76
CA GLU A 301 7.26 -7.57 -1.14
C GLU A 301 6.19 -7.25 -2.20
N ILE A 302 5.50 -8.25 -2.78
CA ILE A 302 4.42 -8.00 -3.74
C ILE A 302 3.28 -7.20 -3.10
N SER A 303 2.94 -7.46 -1.83
CA SER A 303 1.93 -6.66 -1.12
C SER A 303 2.38 -5.21 -0.97
N ASP A 304 3.67 -4.99 -0.67
CA ASP A 304 4.28 -3.67 -0.60
C ASP A 304 4.17 -2.97 -1.97
N ALA A 305 4.47 -3.65 -3.07
CA ALA A 305 4.39 -3.08 -4.41
C ALA A 305 2.95 -2.73 -4.85
N ILE A 306 1.97 -3.60 -4.60
CA ILE A 306 0.55 -3.31 -4.89
C ILE A 306 0.08 -2.12 -4.05
N TRP A 307 0.53 -2.04 -2.80
CA TRP A 307 0.23 -0.93 -1.92
C TRP A 307 0.84 0.39 -2.44
N GLN A 308 2.12 0.41 -2.85
CA GLN A 308 2.74 1.58 -3.48
C GLN A 308 1.97 2.05 -4.72
N LEU A 309 1.61 1.11 -5.62
CA LEU A 309 0.74 1.41 -6.76
C LEU A 309 -0.59 1.99 -6.34
N THR A 310 -1.18 1.55 -5.23
CA THR A 310 -2.46 2.05 -4.77
C THR A 310 -2.34 3.41 -4.10
N MET A 311 -1.23 3.73 -3.46
CA MET A 311 -1.07 5.00 -2.74
C MET A 311 -0.65 6.15 -3.66
N TRP A 312 0.35 5.93 -4.52
CA TRP A 312 0.95 7.00 -5.35
C TRP A 312 1.24 6.59 -6.80
N GLY A 313 0.84 5.39 -7.22
CA GLY A 313 0.77 5.03 -8.64
C GLY A 313 2.10 4.67 -9.25
N SER A 314 3.12 4.45 -8.43
CA SER A 314 4.42 3.98 -8.88
C SER A 314 4.89 2.80 -8.08
N ILE A 315 5.74 1.98 -8.71
CA ILE A 315 6.49 0.91 -8.08
C ILE A 315 7.95 1.05 -8.38
N GLU A 316 8.75 0.76 -7.38
CA GLU A 316 10.19 0.80 -7.49
C GLU A 316 10.82 -0.48 -6.98
N ASN A 317 11.78 -0.95 -7.76
CA ASN A 317 12.65 -2.02 -7.30
C ASN A 317 13.80 -1.38 -6.51
N SER A 318 13.74 -1.43 -5.18
CA SER A 318 14.85 -1.07 -4.30
C SER A 318 16.03 -2.07 -4.37
N ASN A 319 16.20 -2.81 -5.48
CA ASN A 319 17.23 -3.82 -5.64
C ASN A 319 18.47 -3.20 -6.33
N PRO A 320 19.67 -3.24 -5.75
CA PRO A 320 20.71 -2.24 -6.00
C PRO A 320 21.73 -2.64 -7.07
N LYS A 321 21.51 -3.76 -7.77
CA LYS A 321 22.50 -4.27 -8.74
C LYS A 321 22.46 -3.56 -10.09
N SER A 322 21.51 -2.65 -10.32
CA SER A 322 21.49 -1.77 -11.48
C SER A 322 21.59 -0.31 -11.04
N SER A 323 22.53 0.43 -11.63
CA SER A 323 22.68 1.89 -11.49
C SER A 323 21.48 2.70 -12.01
N LYS A 324 20.45 2.02 -12.52
CA LYS A 324 19.12 2.58 -12.80
C LYS A 324 18.14 1.89 -11.86
N SER A 325 17.51 2.66 -10.98
CA SER A 325 16.32 2.21 -10.25
C SER A 325 15.25 1.85 -11.27
N LEU A 326 14.91 0.56 -11.37
CA LEU A 326 13.77 0.14 -12.17
C LEU A 326 12.51 0.67 -11.49
N CYS A 327 11.91 1.69 -12.10
CA CYS A 327 10.63 2.26 -11.68
C CYS A 327 9.59 2.04 -12.79
N TRP A 328 8.32 1.99 -12.40
CA TRP A 328 7.21 2.06 -13.33
C TRP A 328 6.07 2.88 -12.72
N ASN A 329 5.47 3.76 -13.53
CA ASN A 329 4.37 4.63 -13.13
C ASN A 329 3.12 4.26 -13.93
N ILE A 330 1.98 4.19 -13.26
CA ILE A 330 0.70 3.98 -13.92
C ILE A 330 0.31 5.21 -14.74
N GLN A 331 -0.04 5.00 -16.00
CA GLN A 331 -0.56 6.06 -16.86
C GLN A 331 -2.07 6.21 -16.64
N SER A 332 -2.60 7.41 -16.90
CA SER A 332 -4.01 7.73 -16.65
C SER A 332 -5.01 6.89 -17.46
N ASN A 333 -4.60 6.23 -18.53
CA ASN A 333 -5.43 5.37 -19.37
C ASN A 333 -5.28 3.86 -19.06
N ILE A 334 -4.42 3.49 -18.10
CA ILE A 334 -4.16 2.10 -17.75
C ILE A 334 -5.03 1.66 -16.55
N ILE A 335 -5.57 0.44 -16.63
CA ILE A 335 -6.24 -0.25 -15.53
C ILE A 335 -5.51 -1.57 -15.29
N LEU A 336 -5.00 -1.76 -14.07
CA LEU A 336 -4.32 -2.96 -13.61
C LEU A 336 -5.29 -3.92 -12.95
N LEU A 337 -5.26 -5.18 -13.36
CA LEU A 337 -6.11 -6.26 -12.84
C LEU A 337 -5.17 -7.32 -12.26
N PHE A 338 -5.03 -7.38 -10.94
CA PHE A 338 -4.15 -8.32 -10.24
C PHE A 338 -4.90 -9.63 -9.96
N GLU A 339 -4.49 -10.73 -10.57
CA GLU A 339 -4.99 -12.07 -10.26
C GLU A 339 -4.04 -12.74 -9.25
N ILE A 340 -4.46 -12.82 -7.98
CA ILE A 340 -3.62 -13.36 -6.89
C ILE A 340 -4.23 -14.67 -6.37
N PRO A 341 -3.48 -15.78 -6.36
CA PRO A 341 -3.93 -17.01 -5.73
C PRO A 341 -3.95 -16.86 -4.21
N ASN A 342 -5.08 -17.15 -3.57
CA ASN A 342 -5.18 -17.22 -2.11
C ASN A 342 -4.99 -18.67 -1.68
N LYS A 343 -3.89 -19.00 -0.99
CA LYS A 343 -3.70 -20.35 -0.43
C LYS A 343 -4.34 -20.41 0.95
N GLN A 344 -5.54 -20.98 1.05
CA GLN A 344 -6.00 -21.61 2.30
C GLN A 344 -5.95 -23.13 2.14
N GLU A 345 -4.76 -23.72 2.21
CA GLU A 345 -4.64 -25.17 2.37
C GLU A 345 -4.96 -25.56 3.83
N LYS A 346 -6.23 -25.81 4.12
CA LYS A 346 -6.64 -26.81 5.12
C LYS A 346 -7.94 -27.50 4.68
N TYR A 347 -7.83 -28.43 3.72
CA TYR A 347 -8.82 -29.49 3.65
C TYR A 347 -8.41 -30.56 4.65
N GLN A 348 -9.07 -30.56 5.81
CA GLN A 348 -9.12 -31.74 6.66
C GLN A 348 -9.60 -32.91 5.78
N LYS A 349 -8.76 -33.93 5.63
CA LYS A 349 -9.19 -35.26 5.18
C LYS A 349 -10.10 -35.86 6.25
N SER A 350 -11.35 -35.40 6.32
CA SER A 350 -12.41 -36.08 7.07
C SER A 350 -13.46 -36.54 6.06
N LYS A 351 -13.18 -37.67 5.39
CA LYS A 351 -14.17 -38.64 4.90
C LYS A 351 -13.46 -39.75 4.10
N SER A 352 -12.78 -40.64 4.83
CA SER A 352 -12.55 -42.03 4.36
C SER A 352 -12.17 -42.94 5.53
N LYS A 353 -13.05 -43.02 6.53
CA LYS A 353 -13.13 -44.19 7.44
C LYS A 353 -14.61 -44.48 7.70
N SER A 354 -15.26 -45.05 6.69
CA SER A 354 -16.50 -45.81 6.87
C SER A 354 -16.53 -46.87 5.78
N LYS A 355 -15.85 -47.99 6.03
CA LYS A 355 -16.20 -49.34 5.56
C LYS A 355 -15.12 -50.33 5.99
N SER A 356 -15.44 -51.06 7.06
CA SER A 356 -15.03 -52.42 7.44
C SER A 356 -15.32 -52.51 8.95
N LYS A 357 -16.11 -53.43 9.50
CA LYS A 357 -16.46 -54.79 9.12
C LYS A 357 -17.86 -55.10 9.67
N SER A 358 -18.73 -55.68 8.85
CA SER A 358 -19.70 -56.67 9.33
C SER A 358 -18.98 -58.02 9.35
N LYS A 359 -18.97 -58.68 10.51
CA LYS A 359 -18.82 -60.13 10.64
C LYS A 359 -20.22 -60.69 10.85
#